data_AF-A0A1Y6BJ59-F1
#
_entry.id   AF-A0A1Y6BJ59-F1
#
_cell.length_a   1.000
_cell.length_b   1.000
_cell.length_c   1.000
_cell.angle_alpha   90.00
_cell.angle_beta   90.00
_cell.angle_gamma   90.00
#
_symmetry.space_group_name_H-M   'P 1'
#
loop_
_entity.id
_entity.type
_entity.pdbx_description
1 polymer ?
#
loop_
_entity_poly.entity_id
_entity_poly.type
_entity_poly.pdbx_seq_one_letter_code
_entity_poly.pdbx_strand_id
1 'polypeptide(L)'
;MLLFAAAGNDGKNVDGEACFLGFCVESYWHTPCENNGVICLGGLNEGTRTRHPSSNFGSEHVDSYAPFVHFLGPDPENPVIVREGLLAPVTLLPLRQE
;
A
#
# COMPACT_ATOMS: atom_id res chain seq x y z
N MET A 1 4.75 -20.85 -8.53
CA MET A 1 3.87 -19.67 -8.70
C MET A 1 3.95 -18.87 -7.41
N LEU A 2 3.98 -17.54 -7.49
CA LEU A 2 3.95 -16.66 -6.32
C LEU A 2 2.68 -15.83 -6.38
N LEU A 3 1.96 -15.74 -5.27
CA LEU A 3 0.76 -14.93 -5.13
C LEU A 3 1.10 -13.75 -4.23
N PHE A 4 0.74 -12.55 -4.67
CA PHE A 4 0.96 -11.33 -3.92
C PHE A 4 -0.37 -10.63 -3.67
N ALA A 5 -0.52 -10.05 -2.49
CA ALA A 5 -1.69 -9.26 -2.13
C ALA A 5 -1.26 -7.94 -1.48
N ALA A 6 -2.01 -6.87 -1.76
CA ALA A 6 -1.88 -5.64 -1.00
C ALA A 6 -2.53 -5.82 0.38
N ALA A 7 -1.90 -5.26 1.42
CA ALA A 7 -2.43 -5.31 2.78
C ALA A 7 -3.74 -4.51 2.95
N GLY A 8 -4.08 -3.61 2.02
CA GLY A 8 -5.24 -2.73 2.11
C GLY A 8 -4.92 -1.34 2.66
N ASN A 9 -5.87 -0.41 2.55
CA ASN A 9 -5.66 1.04 2.72
C ASN A 9 -6.51 1.68 3.83
N ASP A 10 -6.92 0.90 4.85
CA ASP A 10 -7.77 1.37 5.94
C ASP A 10 -6.99 1.76 7.22
N GLY A 11 -5.66 1.62 7.22
CA GLY A 11 -4.83 1.87 8.39
C GLY A 11 -5.09 0.92 9.56
N LYS A 12 -5.60 -0.28 9.29
CA LYS A 12 -5.95 -1.28 10.31
C LYS A 12 -4.82 -2.29 10.53
N ASN A 13 -4.77 -2.84 11.75
CA ASN A 13 -3.97 -4.03 12.02
C ASN A 13 -4.68 -5.23 11.39
N VAL A 14 -4.04 -5.92 10.45
CA VAL A 14 -4.54 -7.16 9.85
C VAL A 14 -4.49 -8.30 10.87
N ASP A 15 -3.45 -8.32 11.73
CA ASP A 15 -3.34 -9.25 12.86
C ASP A 15 -4.28 -8.87 14.03
N GLY A 16 -5.40 -8.21 13.74
CA GLY A 16 -6.31 -7.68 14.73
C GLY A 16 -7.07 -8.79 15.46
N GLU A 17 -6.48 -9.34 16.52
CA GLU A 17 -7.17 -10.24 17.45
C GLU A 17 -7.69 -9.48 18.67
N ALA A 18 -8.92 -9.79 19.10
CA ALA A 18 -9.46 -9.35 20.38
C ALA A 18 -9.27 -10.46 21.40
N CYS A 19 -8.35 -10.27 22.35
CA CYS A 19 -8.10 -11.23 23.42
C CYS A 19 -8.90 -10.88 24.69
N PHE A 20 -9.60 -11.88 25.25
CA PHE A 20 -10.29 -11.78 26.54
C PHE A 20 -9.99 -13.03 27.39
N LEU A 21 -9.47 -12.84 28.61
CA LEU A 21 -9.11 -13.93 29.55
C LEU A 21 -8.25 -15.05 28.93
N GLY A 22 -7.34 -14.70 28.01
CA GLY A 22 -6.46 -15.66 27.34
C GLY A 22 -7.06 -16.36 26.12
N PHE A 23 -8.30 -16.05 25.75
CA PHE A 23 -8.92 -16.47 24.50
C PHE A 23 -8.85 -15.32 23.50
N CYS A 24 -8.11 -15.50 22.41
CA CYS A 24 -8.06 -14.54 21.31
C CYS A 24 -9.08 -14.95 20.25
N VAL A 25 -9.97 -14.02 19.92
CA VAL A 25 -10.88 -14.16 18.79
C VAL A 25 -10.45 -13.14 17.75
N GLU A 26 -10.20 -13.63 16.55
CA GLU A 26 -9.86 -12.78 15.41
C GLU A 26 -11.01 -11.80 15.13
N SER A 27 -10.70 -10.51 15.11
CA SER A 27 -11.73 -9.47 14.96
C SER A 27 -12.14 -9.29 13.50
N TYR A 28 -11.22 -9.55 12.56
CA TYR A 28 -11.41 -9.34 11.13
C TYR A 28 -10.48 -10.23 10.31
N TRP A 29 -11.04 -10.99 9.37
CA TRP A 29 -10.24 -11.73 8.38
C TRP A 29 -9.97 -10.84 7.16
N HIS A 30 -8.75 -10.33 7.05
CA HIS A 30 -8.27 -9.51 5.94
C HIS A 30 -7.77 -10.39 4.77
N THR A 31 -8.71 -11.05 4.10
CA THR A 31 -8.38 -11.79 2.87
C THR A 31 -8.09 -10.86 1.68
N PRO A 32 -7.16 -11.24 0.78
CA PRO A 32 -6.37 -12.48 0.77
C PRO A 32 -5.01 -12.39 1.49
N CYS A 33 -4.69 -11.28 2.16
CA CYS A 33 -3.40 -11.04 2.82
C CYS A 33 -3.05 -12.12 3.86
N GLU A 34 -4.04 -12.65 4.57
CA GLU A 34 -3.85 -13.67 5.62
C GLU A 34 -3.95 -15.12 5.12
N ASN A 35 -4.16 -15.33 3.81
CA ASN A 35 -4.27 -16.69 3.28
C ASN A 35 -2.89 -17.34 3.16
N ASN A 36 -2.79 -18.60 3.61
CA ASN A 36 -1.58 -19.40 3.44
C ASN A 36 -1.08 -19.40 1.99
N GLY A 37 0.19 -19.05 1.81
CA GLY A 37 0.86 -19.03 0.50
C GLY A 37 0.70 -17.72 -0.28
N VAL A 38 0.10 -16.69 0.31
CA VAL A 38 0.08 -15.32 -0.22
C VAL A 38 1.19 -14.51 0.45
N ILE A 39 1.95 -13.78 -0.36
CA ILE A 39 2.92 -12.79 0.12
C ILE A 39 2.19 -11.44 0.23
N CYS A 40 2.00 -10.96 1.45
CA CYS A 40 1.29 -9.71 1.69
C CYS A 40 2.22 -8.50 1.78
N LEU A 41 1.81 -7.40 1.13
CA LEU A 41 2.59 -6.19 0.98
C LEU A 41 1.91 -5.00 1.64
N GLY A 42 2.58 -4.41 2.63
CA GLY A 42 2.25 -3.11 3.20
C GLY A 42 2.90 -1.95 2.42
N GLY A 43 2.49 -0.74 2.74
CA GLY A 43 2.96 0.50 2.12
C GLY A 43 3.82 1.37 3.04
N LEU A 44 4.94 1.86 2.50
CA LEU A 44 5.82 2.84 3.10
C LEU A 44 5.38 4.27 2.80
N ASN A 45 5.64 5.16 3.73
CA ASN A 45 5.52 6.59 3.52
C ASN A 45 6.66 7.10 2.61
N GLU A 46 6.38 8.15 1.84
CA GLU A 46 7.29 8.65 0.80
C GLU A 46 8.66 9.03 1.37
N GLY A 47 9.73 8.52 0.75
CA GLY A 47 11.10 8.84 1.15
C GLY A 47 11.50 8.32 2.54
N THR A 48 10.74 7.40 3.13
CA THR A 48 11.00 6.89 4.48
C THR A 48 11.02 5.36 4.54
N ARG A 49 11.48 4.84 5.69
CA ARG A 49 11.34 3.42 6.07
C ARG A 49 10.15 3.17 6.99
N THR A 50 9.30 4.18 7.22
CA THR A 50 8.13 4.04 8.08
C THR A 50 6.90 3.75 7.24
N ARG A 51 5.96 3.00 7.81
CA ARG A 51 4.68 2.70 7.17
C ARG A 51 3.89 3.98 6.88
N HIS A 52 3.20 4.04 5.75
CA HIS A 52 2.23 5.09 5.45
C HIS A 52 0.98 4.96 6.36
N PRO A 53 0.45 6.04 6.98
CA PRO A 53 -0.64 5.95 7.95
C PRO A 53 -1.87 5.17 7.49
N SER A 54 -2.21 5.24 6.20
CA SER A 54 -3.33 4.52 5.60
C SER A 54 -3.04 3.07 5.22
N SER A 55 -1.78 2.63 5.14
CA SER A 55 -1.50 1.21 4.86
C SER A 55 -1.96 0.35 6.03
N ASN A 56 -2.68 -0.73 5.77
CA ASN A 56 -2.85 -1.77 6.78
C ASN A 56 -1.48 -2.36 7.17
N PHE A 57 -1.42 -2.98 8.34
CA PHE A 57 -0.17 -3.45 8.94
C PHE A 57 -0.37 -4.72 9.75
N GLY A 58 0.69 -5.46 9.99
CA GLY A 58 0.71 -6.64 10.84
C GLY A 58 2.17 -7.08 11.03
N SER A 59 2.53 -7.56 12.20
CA SER A 59 3.80 -8.23 12.44
C SER A 59 3.83 -9.68 11.95
N GLU A 60 2.67 -10.32 11.81
CA GLU A 60 2.56 -11.74 11.46
C GLU A 60 2.24 -11.94 9.98
N HIS A 61 1.23 -11.23 9.44
CA HIS A 61 0.74 -11.49 8.09
C HIS A 61 1.25 -10.52 7.02
N VAL A 62 1.90 -9.41 7.37
CA VAL A 62 2.53 -8.51 6.37
C VAL A 62 4.00 -8.87 6.20
N ASP A 63 4.32 -9.52 5.09
CA ASP A 63 5.68 -10.04 4.83
C ASP A 63 6.68 -8.96 4.45
N SER A 64 6.24 -7.91 3.75
CA SER A 64 7.13 -6.86 3.26
C SER A 64 6.43 -5.54 3.03
N TYR A 65 7.23 -4.48 2.88
CA TYR A 65 6.76 -3.13 2.64
C TYR A 65 7.38 -2.55 1.36
N ALA A 66 6.53 -1.92 0.53
CA ALA A 66 6.90 -1.26 -0.72
C ALA A 66 6.39 0.20 -0.71
N PRO A 67 6.80 1.07 -1.65
CA PRO A 67 6.24 2.43 -1.73
C PRO A 67 4.71 2.42 -1.79
N PHE A 68 4.03 3.24 -0.97
CA PHE A 68 2.56 3.29 -0.92
C PHE A 68 1.94 4.11 -2.06
N VAL A 69 2.65 5.15 -2.50
CA VAL A 69 2.22 6.03 -3.59
C VAL A 69 3.17 5.82 -4.77
N HIS A 70 2.59 5.67 -5.95
CA HIS A 70 3.33 5.52 -7.20
C HIS A 70 2.90 6.58 -8.20
N PHE A 71 3.86 7.04 -9.00
CA PHE A 71 3.55 7.80 -10.20
C PHE A 71 2.90 6.87 -11.22
N LEU A 72 1.59 7.07 -11.41
CA LEU A 72 0.85 6.47 -12.51
C LEU A 72 0.97 7.38 -13.73
N GLY A 73 0.98 6.79 -14.92
CA GLY A 73 0.95 7.54 -16.18
C GLY A 73 -0.35 8.34 -16.35
N PRO A 74 -0.55 8.97 -17.51
CA PRO A 74 -1.80 9.65 -17.82
C PRO A 74 -3.01 8.75 -17.57
N ASP A 75 -4.10 9.36 -17.10
CA ASP A 75 -5.37 8.67 -16.89
C ASP A 75 -5.80 7.94 -18.17
N PRO A 76 -6.00 6.61 -18.14
CA PRO A 76 -6.42 5.86 -19.31
C PRO A 76 -7.83 6.24 -19.80
N GLU A 77 -8.69 6.75 -18.92
CA GLU A 77 -10.03 7.23 -19.27
C GLU A 77 -9.99 8.66 -19.85
N ASN A 78 -8.95 9.43 -19.51
CA ASN A 78 -8.71 10.79 -19.99
C ASN A 78 -7.27 10.95 -20.52
N PRO A 79 -6.91 10.26 -21.62
CA PRO A 79 -5.53 10.23 -22.09
C PRO A 79 -5.07 11.62 -22.54
N VAL A 80 -3.97 12.11 -21.96
CA VAL A 80 -3.27 13.28 -22.48
C VAL A 80 -2.69 12.89 -23.83
N ILE A 81 -3.35 13.29 -24.92
CA ILE A 81 -2.77 13.17 -26.26
C ILE A 81 -1.62 14.19 -26.33
N VAL A 82 -0.41 13.72 -26.09
CA VAL A 82 0.81 14.50 -26.29
C VAL A 82 0.95 14.73 -27.80
N ARG A 83 0.33 15.80 -28.32
CA ARG A 83 0.65 16.29 -29.65
C ARG A 83 2.08 16.83 -29.59
N GLU A 84 2.95 16.33 -30.46
CA GLU A 84 4.32 16.85 -30.63
C GLU A 84 4.25 18.39 -30.65
N GLY A 85 4.83 19.03 -29.64
CA GLY A 85 4.92 20.49 -29.54
C GLY A 85 4.08 21.18 -28.45
N LEU A 86 3.28 20.47 -27.65
CA LEU A 86 2.65 21.07 -26.46
C LEU A 86 3.09 20.34 -25.18
N LEU A 87 4.20 20.80 -24.61
CA LEU A 87 4.58 20.49 -23.23
C LEU A 87 3.45 20.99 -22.33
N ALA A 88 2.53 20.11 -21.93
CA ALA A 88 1.74 20.36 -20.73
C ALA A 88 2.74 20.50 -19.57
N PRO A 89 2.64 21.54 -18.72
CA PRO A 89 3.58 21.69 -17.63
C PRO A 89 3.38 20.51 -16.70
N VAL A 90 4.33 19.59 -16.73
CA VAL A 90 4.70 18.83 -15.55
C VAL A 90 5.14 19.90 -14.56
N THR A 91 4.20 20.39 -13.75
CA THR A 91 4.53 21.19 -12.59
C THR A 91 5.37 20.28 -11.71
N LEU A 92 6.69 20.39 -11.90
CA LEU A 92 7.71 20.01 -10.95
C LEU A 92 7.31 20.64 -9.61
N LEU A 93 6.61 19.87 -8.78
CA LEU A 93 6.63 20.13 -7.36
C LEU A 93 8.10 19.96 -6.94
N PRO A 94 8.72 20.96 -6.30
CA PRO A 94 10.17 20.98 -6.12
C PRO A 94 10.60 19.73 -5.36
N LEU A 95 11.51 18.97 -5.98
CA LEU A 95 12.33 18.01 -5.25
C LEU A 95 13.01 18.78 -4.12
N ARG A 96 12.56 18.54 -2.89
CA ARG A 96 13.26 19.03 -1.71
C ARG A 96 14.59 18.27 -1.66
N GLN A 97 15.67 18.97 -2.01
CA GLN A 97 17.01 18.55 -1.65
C GLN A 97 17.15 18.72 -0.14
N GLU A 98 17.33 17.60 0.55
CA GLU A 98 18.09 17.53 1.81
C GLU A 98 19.18 16.48 1.59
#